data_AF-A0A2R6J8L1-F1
#
_entry.id   AF-A0A2R6J8L1-F1
#
_cell.length_a   1.000
_cell.length_b   1.000
_cell.length_c   1.000
_cell.angle_alpha   90.00
_cell.angle_beta   90.00
_cell.angle_gamma   90.00
#
_symmetry.space_group_name_H-M   'P 1'
#
loop_
_entity.id
_entity.type
_entity.pdbx_description
1 polymer ?
#
loop_
_entity_poly.entity_id
_entity_poly.type
_entity_poly.pdbx_seq_one_letter_code
_entity_poly.pdbx_strand_id
1 'polypeptide(L)'
;MSFRGAILDLDGTVYRGDELLPGADDAVATLRANGTDVLFVSNKSIERRDSYCEKLNRLGVPCEPTDIITSATVTADYLGRRHPGSVAYVVGEKPLRDELRAADVDVTDDPETATVVVASMDRNFDYATLSDAS
;
A
#
# COMPACT_ATOMS: atom_id res chain seq x y z
N MET A 1 -10.10 -20.07 -20.32
CA MET A 1 -10.05 -18.60 -20.32
C MET A 1 -8.63 -18.19 -19.98
N SER A 2 -8.01 -17.30 -20.76
CA SER A 2 -6.69 -16.74 -20.44
C SER A 2 -6.92 -15.32 -19.96
N PHE A 3 -6.50 -15.01 -18.73
CA PHE A 3 -6.43 -13.64 -18.24
C PHE A 3 -5.05 -13.09 -18.53
N ARG A 4 -4.95 -11.78 -18.81
CA ARG A 4 -3.64 -11.12 -18.96
C ARG A 4 -3.02 -10.82 -17.60
N GLY A 5 -3.85 -10.50 -16.61
CA GLY A 5 -3.41 -10.30 -15.24
C GLY A 5 -4.51 -10.60 -14.23
N ALA A 6 -4.10 -10.84 -13.00
CA ALA A 6 -4.95 -11.06 -11.84
C ALA A 6 -4.54 -10.11 -10.72
N ILE A 7 -5.50 -9.39 -10.16
CA ILE A 7 -5.31 -8.54 -8.98
C ILE A 7 -5.89 -9.29 -7.80
N LEU A 8 -5.04 -9.64 -6.85
CA LEU A 8 -5.38 -10.47 -5.70
C LEU A 8 -5.29 -9.63 -4.43
N ASP A 9 -6.40 -9.53 -3.71
CA ASP A 9 -6.36 -9.03 -2.34
C ASP A 9 -5.47 -9.93 -1.46
N LEU A 10 -4.90 -9.39 -0.38
CA LEU A 10 -4.02 -10.13 0.52
C LEU A 10 -4.77 -10.71 1.73
N ASP A 11 -5.30 -9.84 2.59
CA ASP A 11 -5.88 -10.21 3.88
C ASP A 11 -7.27 -10.81 3.71
N GLY A 12 -7.38 -12.12 3.95
CA GLY A 12 -8.62 -12.87 3.77
C GLY A 12 -8.80 -13.48 2.38
N THR A 13 -7.80 -13.32 1.50
CA THR A 13 -7.78 -13.89 0.15
C THR A 13 -6.54 -14.76 -0.09
N VAL A 14 -5.34 -14.27 0.23
CA VAL A 14 -4.08 -15.05 0.13
C VAL A 14 -3.69 -15.61 1.49
N TYR A 15 -3.79 -14.81 2.55
CA TYR A 15 -3.44 -15.22 3.91
C TYR A 15 -4.46 -14.72 4.93
N ARG A 16 -4.43 -15.29 6.14
CA ARG A 16 -5.09 -14.75 7.33
C ARG A 16 -4.11 -14.81 8.50
N GLY A 17 -3.79 -13.66 9.08
CA GLY A 17 -2.72 -13.60 10.09
C GLY A 17 -1.40 -14.02 9.46
N ASP A 18 -0.71 -14.99 10.06
CA ASP A 18 0.58 -15.53 9.58
C ASP A 18 0.43 -16.90 8.89
N GLU A 19 -0.76 -17.22 8.36
CA GLU A 19 -1.04 -18.48 7.67
C GLU A 19 -1.62 -18.23 6.28
N LEU A 20 -1.19 -19.01 5.29
CA LEU A 20 -1.84 -19.02 3.98
C LEU A 20 -3.25 -19.57 4.08
N LEU A 21 -4.14 -19.03 3.26
CA LEU A 21 -5.41 -19.70 3.00
C LEU A 21 -5.16 -20.97 2.16
N PRO A 22 -5.90 -22.07 2.39
CA PRO A 22 -5.68 -23.32 1.68
C PRO A 22 -5.73 -23.16 0.16
N GLY A 23 -4.65 -23.57 -0.51
CA GLY A 23 -4.50 -23.54 -1.97
C GLY A 23 -4.18 -22.17 -2.58
N ALA A 24 -3.91 -21.14 -1.76
CA ALA A 24 -3.56 -19.80 -2.26
C ALA A 24 -2.23 -19.79 -3.01
N ASP A 25 -1.23 -20.51 -2.50
CA ASP A 25 0.07 -20.75 -3.14
C ASP A 25 -0.08 -21.46 -4.49
N ASP A 26 -0.80 -22.58 -4.51
CA ASP A 26 -1.06 -23.36 -5.73
C ASP A 26 -1.83 -22.53 -6.77
N ALA A 27 -2.80 -21.72 -6.34
CA ALA A 27 -3.56 -20.84 -7.22
C ALA A 27 -2.67 -19.75 -7.84
N VAL A 28 -1.84 -19.08 -7.04
CA VAL A 28 -0.88 -18.06 -7.52
C VAL A 28 0.14 -18.69 -8.47
N ALA A 29 0.69 -19.85 -8.11
CA ALA A 29 1.63 -20.58 -8.96
C ALA A 29 1.00 -20.98 -10.30
N THR A 30 -0.25 -21.45 -10.27
CA THR A 30 -1.01 -21.81 -11.48
C THR A 30 -1.27 -20.59 -12.37
N LEU A 31 -1.62 -19.43 -11.80
CA LEU A 31 -1.80 -18.20 -12.57
C LEU A 31 -0.50 -17.80 -13.29
N ARG A 32 0.61 -17.75 -12.56
CA ARG A 32 1.92 -17.40 -13.11
C ARG A 32 2.40 -18.41 -14.16
N ALA A 33 2.22 -19.71 -13.93
CA ALA A 33 2.58 -20.75 -14.88
C ALA A 33 1.79 -20.67 -16.20
N ASN A 34 0.57 -20.13 -16.16
CA ASN A 34 -0.25 -19.87 -17.33
C ASN A 34 0.07 -18.52 -18.01
N GLY A 35 1.14 -17.82 -17.60
CA GLY A 35 1.52 -16.52 -18.14
C GLY A 35 0.59 -15.37 -17.73
N THR A 36 -0.17 -15.53 -16.64
CA THR A 36 -0.96 -14.43 -16.06
C THR A 36 -0.09 -13.62 -15.12
N ASP A 37 0.01 -12.31 -15.35
CA ASP A 37 0.68 -11.40 -14.42
C ASP A 37 -0.11 -11.32 -13.11
N VAL A 38 0.56 -11.48 -11.97
CA VAL A 38 -0.10 -11.44 -10.65
C VAL A 38 0.33 -10.17 -9.93
N LEU A 39 -0.66 -9.40 -9.50
CA LEU A 39 -0.48 -8.22 -8.67
C LEU A 39 -1.25 -8.39 -7.37
N PHE A 40 -0.59 -8.18 -6.24
CA PHE A 40 -1.21 -8.18 -4.93
C PHE A 40 -1.64 -6.78 -4.53
N VAL A 41 -2.81 -6.66 -3.93
CA VAL A 41 -3.35 -5.39 -3.45
C VAL A 41 -3.66 -5.47 -1.96
N SER A 42 -3.36 -4.40 -1.23
CA SER A 42 -3.78 -4.21 0.16
C SER A 42 -4.27 -2.79 0.39
N ASN A 43 -5.36 -2.64 1.15
CA ASN A 43 -5.85 -1.33 1.57
C ASN A 43 -5.14 -0.78 2.81
N LYS A 44 -4.29 -1.59 3.47
CA LYS A 44 -3.50 -1.18 4.63
C LYS A 44 -2.35 -0.27 4.18
N SER A 45 -2.19 0.86 4.87
CA SER A 45 -1.14 1.86 4.60
C SER A 45 -0.04 1.87 5.67
N ILE A 46 -0.07 0.92 6.60
CA ILE A 46 0.80 0.88 7.78
C ILE A 46 2.06 0.03 7.57
N GLU A 47 2.16 -0.65 6.43
CA GLU A 47 3.29 -1.51 6.09
C GLU A 47 3.83 -1.11 4.71
N ARG A 48 5.14 -1.27 4.53
CA ARG A 48 5.79 -1.06 3.23
C ARG A 48 5.58 -2.27 2.32
N ARG A 49 5.68 -2.06 1.00
CA ARG A 49 5.66 -3.15 -0.01
C ARG A 49 6.63 -4.28 0.34
N ASP A 50 7.84 -3.93 0.78
CA ASP A 50 8.88 -4.87 1.17
C ASP A 50 8.42 -5.80 2.31
N SER A 51 7.73 -5.27 3.33
CA SER A 51 7.15 -6.05 4.43
C SER A 51 6.16 -7.10 3.93
N TYR A 52 5.31 -6.75 2.96
CA TYR A 52 4.35 -7.68 2.37
C TYR A 52 5.06 -8.80 1.59
N CYS A 53 6.08 -8.46 0.80
CA CYS A 53 6.82 -9.47 0.08
C CYS A 53 7.63 -10.38 0.99
N GLU A 54 8.29 -9.86 2.03
CA GLU A 54 8.96 -10.68 3.03
C GLU A 54 7.99 -11.69 3.67
N LYS A 55 6.77 -11.24 3.98
CA LYS A 55 5.72 -12.12 4.49
C LYS A 55 5.30 -13.17 3.48
N LEU A 56 4.97 -12.78 2.24
CA LEU A 56 4.56 -13.72 1.19
C LEU A 56 5.66 -14.75 0.89
N ASN A 57 6.90 -14.29 0.77
CA ASN A 57 8.07 -15.15 0.55
C ASN A 57 8.24 -16.15 1.71
N ARG A 58 8.11 -15.70 2.97
CA ARG A 58 8.12 -16.57 4.16
C ARG A 58 7.00 -17.62 4.12
N LEU A 59 5.84 -17.24 3.60
CA LEU A 59 4.67 -18.11 3.44
C LEU A 59 4.75 -19.03 2.22
N GLY A 60 5.79 -18.94 1.39
CA GLY A 60 5.98 -19.79 0.22
C GLY A 60 5.41 -19.23 -1.09
N VAL A 61 4.97 -17.98 -1.10
CA VAL A 61 4.50 -17.27 -2.30
C VAL A 61 5.57 -16.28 -2.76
N PRO A 62 6.30 -16.55 -3.86
CA PRO A 62 7.32 -15.62 -4.35
C PRO A 62 6.75 -14.22 -4.60
N CYS A 63 7.42 -13.17 -4.12
CA CYS A 63 6.97 -11.79 -4.25
C CYS A 63 8.15 -10.84 -4.38
N GLU A 64 8.06 -9.94 -5.37
CA GLU A 64 8.92 -8.77 -5.53
C GLU A 64 8.13 -7.50 -5.15
N PRO A 65 8.75 -6.43 -4.63
CA PRO A 65 8.02 -5.21 -4.23
C PRO A 65 7.14 -4.61 -5.34
N THR A 66 7.50 -4.82 -6.61
CA THR A 66 6.71 -4.43 -7.79
C THR A 66 5.40 -5.20 -7.94
N ASP A 67 5.28 -6.37 -7.32
CA ASP A 67 4.07 -7.17 -7.28
C ASP A 67 3.05 -6.63 -6.25
N ILE A 68 3.40 -5.62 -5.44
CA ILE A 68 2.53 -5.07 -4.40
C ILE A 68 2.05 -3.66 -4.74
N ILE A 69 0.74 -3.46 -4.68
CA ILE A 69 0.11 -2.14 -4.62
C ILE A 69 -0.60 -1.97 -3.27
N THR A 70 -0.34 -0.85 -2.60
CA THR A 70 -1.06 -0.44 -1.39
C THR A 70 -1.81 0.87 -1.61
N SER A 71 -2.79 1.15 -0.74
CA SER A 71 -3.48 2.46 -0.70
C SER A 71 -2.51 3.64 -0.57
N ALA A 72 -1.42 3.49 0.19
CA ALA A 72 -0.36 4.49 0.31
C ALA A 72 0.31 4.76 -1.03
N THR A 73 0.67 3.70 -1.74
CA THR A 73 1.39 3.80 -3.01
C THR A 73 0.53 4.40 -4.12
N VAL A 74 -0.76 4.07 -4.15
CA VAL A 74 -1.74 4.66 -5.09
C VAL A 74 -1.94 6.14 -4.80
N THR A 75 -2.05 6.51 -3.51
CA THR A 75 -2.21 7.91 -3.10
C THR A 75 -0.98 8.73 -3.47
N ALA A 76 0.22 8.21 -3.23
CA ALA A 76 1.47 8.88 -3.57
C ALA A 76 1.61 9.11 -5.09
N ASP A 77 1.37 8.07 -5.90
CA ASP A 77 1.39 8.18 -7.36
C ASP A 77 0.33 9.16 -7.88
N TYR A 78 -0.87 9.15 -7.29
CA TYR A 78 -1.93 10.09 -7.62
C TYR A 78 -1.51 11.54 -7.36
N LEU A 79 -0.98 11.83 -6.17
CA LEU A 79 -0.57 13.20 -5.80
C LEU A 79 0.60 13.67 -6.66
N GLY A 80 1.64 12.86 -6.83
CA GLY A 80 2.78 13.21 -7.68
C GLY A 80 2.39 13.55 -9.12
N ARG A 81 1.39 12.84 -9.69
CA ARG A 81 0.92 13.07 -11.06
C ARG A 81 -0.10 14.18 -11.20
N ARG A 82 -1.02 14.30 -10.25
CA ARG A 82 -2.20 15.18 -10.37
C ARG A 82 -2.11 16.47 -9.59
N HIS A 83 -1.23 16.52 -8.59
CA HIS A 83 -0.98 17.66 -7.73
C HIS A 83 0.54 17.91 -7.56
N PRO A 84 1.32 18.02 -8.65
CA PRO A 84 2.76 18.24 -8.55
C PRO A 84 3.07 19.53 -7.78
N GLY A 85 4.02 19.46 -6.85
CA GLY A 85 4.39 20.56 -5.96
C GLY A 85 3.44 20.77 -4.78
N SER A 86 2.47 19.86 -4.54
CA SER A 86 1.68 19.88 -3.32
C SER A 86 2.54 19.56 -2.11
N VAL A 87 2.32 20.30 -1.03
CA VAL A 87 2.80 19.98 0.31
C VAL A 87 1.66 19.28 1.07
N ALA A 88 1.91 18.04 1.51
CA ALA A 88 0.93 17.19 2.17
C ALA A 88 1.07 17.24 3.69
N TYR A 89 -0.02 17.56 4.39
CA TYR A 89 -0.16 17.23 5.81
C TYR A 89 -0.69 15.81 5.94
N VAL A 90 0.01 14.95 6.69
CA VAL A 90 -0.27 13.51 6.73
C VAL A 90 -0.76 13.09 8.11
N VAL A 91 -2.03 12.69 8.16
CA VAL A 91 -2.62 11.95 9.27
C VAL A 91 -2.45 10.47 8.95
N GLY A 92 -1.43 9.84 9.53
CA GLY A 92 -1.05 8.49 9.16
C GLY A 92 0.40 8.16 9.51
N GLU A 93 0.70 6.86 9.47
CA GLU A 93 1.98 6.35 9.93
C GLU A 93 3.14 6.61 8.96
N LYS A 94 4.37 6.40 9.46
CA LYS A 94 5.62 6.61 8.72
C LYS A 94 5.65 5.99 7.31
N PRO A 95 5.16 4.76 7.06
CA PRO A 95 5.18 4.18 5.71
C PRO A 95 4.44 5.01 4.67
N LEU A 96 3.30 5.62 5.03
CA LEU A 96 2.58 6.51 4.12
C LEU A 96 3.40 7.76 3.78
N ARG A 97 4.06 8.36 4.78
CA ARG A 97 4.95 9.53 4.59
C ARG A 97 6.15 9.18 3.71
N ASP A 98 6.70 7.98 3.85
CA ASP A 98 7.83 7.51 3.05
C ASP A 98 7.42 7.27 1.59
N GLU A 99 6.25 6.68 1.34
CA GLU A 99 5.71 6.51 -0.04
C GLU A 99 5.44 7.86 -0.72
N LEU A 100 4.89 8.84 0.01
CA LEU A 100 4.67 10.19 -0.51
C LEU A 100 5.99 10.85 -0.95
N ARG A 101 7.01 10.81 -0.08
CA ARG A 101 8.34 11.37 -0.41
C ARG A 101 9.00 10.65 -1.57
N ALA A 102 8.83 9.33 -1.67
CA ALA A 102 9.36 8.55 -2.79
C ALA A 102 8.69 8.89 -4.13
N ALA A 103 7.49 9.48 -4.10
CA ALA A 103 6.77 9.99 -5.27
C ALA A 103 6.96 11.51 -5.48
N ASP A 104 8.00 12.11 -4.90
CA ASP A 104 8.31 13.54 -4.96
C ASP A 104 7.16 14.44 -4.44
N VAL A 105 6.41 13.96 -3.44
CA VAL A 105 5.41 14.74 -2.71
C VAL A 105 6.02 15.23 -1.39
N ASP A 106 6.08 16.54 -1.21
CA ASP A 106 6.56 17.15 0.03
C ASP A 106 5.59 16.86 1.19
N VAL A 107 6.14 16.61 2.37
CA VAL A 107 5.36 16.31 3.59
C VAL A 107 5.71 17.32 4.67
N THR A 108 4.69 17.92 5.28
CA THR A 108 4.81 18.89 6.37
C THR A 108 4.11 18.39 7.64
N ASP A 109 4.61 18.84 8.79
CA ASP A 109 3.94 18.71 10.09
C ASP A 109 3.22 20.01 10.50
N ASP A 110 3.38 21.09 9.72
CA ASP A 110 2.70 22.36 9.92
C ASP A 110 1.46 22.46 9.01
N PRO A 111 0.23 22.39 9.57
CA PRO A 111 -0.99 22.44 8.78
C PRO A 111 -1.17 23.75 8.01
N GLU A 112 -0.59 24.88 8.45
CA GLU A 112 -0.71 26.17 7.75
C GLU A 112 0.06 26.19 6.42
N THR A 113 1.09 25.34 6.31
CA THR A 113 1.89 25.19 5.07
C THR A 113 1.34 24.15 4.11
N ALA A 114 0.33 23.40 4.53
CA ALA A 114 -0.23 22.31 3.77
C ALA A 114 -1.15 22.80 2.65
N THR A 115 -1.08 22.12 1.51
CA THR A 115 -1.96 22.36 0.35
C THR A 115 -2.93 21.20 0.12
N VAL A 116 -2.62 20.04 0.69
CA VAL A 116 -3.47 18.84 0.68
C VAL A 116 -3.36 18.15 2.04
N VAL A 117 -4.44 17.49 2.46
CA VAL A 117 -4.47 16.61 3.63
C VAL A 117 -4.58 15.17 3.15
N VAL A 118 -3.70 14.30 3.63
CA VAL A 118 -3.75 12.86 3.35
C VAL A 118 -4.03 12.15 4.66
N ALA A 119 -5.18 11.48 4.73
CA ALA A 119 -5.61 10.75 5.91
C ALA A 119 -5.63 9.24 5.66
N SER A 120 -5.05 8.49 6.60
CA SER A 120 -5.15 7.05 6.69
C SER A 120 -5.20 6.62 8.16
N MET A 121 -5.19 5.31 8.41
CA MET A 121 -5.13 4.76 9.76
C MET A 121 -3.87 5.25 10.48
N ASP A 122 -4.09 5.87 11.64
CA ASP A 122 -3.06 6.33 12.56
C ASP A 122 -3.39 5.82 13.96
N ARG A 123 -2.50 5.03 14.55
CA ARG A 123 -2.68 4.47 15.91
C ARG A 123 -2.56 5.52 17.01
N ASN A 124 -2.00 6.69 16.71
CA ASN A 124 -1.82 7.80 17.65
C ASN A 124 -2.83 8.93 17.42
N PHE A 125 -3.86 8.71 16.59
CA PHE A 125 -4.85 9.72 16.26
C PHE A 125 -5.56 10.26 17.51
N ASP A 126 -5.56 11.59 17.64
CA ASP A 126 -6.19 12.30 18.75
C ASP A 126 -6.95 13.56 18.29
N TYR A 127 -7.51 14.32 19.24
CA TYR A 127 -8.28 15.52 18.93
C TYR A 127 -7.44 16.65 18.35
N ALA A 128 -6.17 16.76 18.75
CA ALA A 128 -5.25 17.76 18.19
C ALA A 128 -5.03 17.48 16.70
N THR A 129 -4.77 16.22 16.36
CA THR A 129 -4.66 15.75 14.97
C THR A 129 -5.90 16.09 14.14
N LEU A 130 -7.10 15.91 14.70
CA LEU A 130 -8.34 16.29 14.02
C LEU A 130 -8.47 17.80 13.80
N SER A 131 -8.06 18.61 14.78
CA SER A 131 -8.11 20.07 14.70
C SER A 131 -7.10 20.63 13.69
N ASP A 132 -5.93 20.03 13.58
CA ASP A 132 -4.92 20.43 12.60
C ASP A 132 -5.32 20.06 11.17
N ALA A 133 -6.11 19.00 11.01
CA ALA A 133 -6.54 18.49 9.71
C ALA A 133 -7.84 19.12 9.15
N SER A 134 -8.51 20.00 9.91
CA SER A 134 -9.82 20.60 9.56
C SER A 134 -9.70 21.98 8.92
#